data_AF-A0A926CSI9-F1
#
_entry.id   AF-A0A926CSI9-F1
#
_cell.length_a   1.000
_cell.length_b   1.000
_cell.length_c   1.000
_cell.angle_alpha   90.00
_cell.angle_beta   90.00
_cell.angle_gamma   90.00
#
_symmetry.space_group_name_H-M   'P 1'
#
loop_
_entity.id
_entity.type
_entity.pdbx_description
1 polymer ?
#
loop_
_entity_poly.entity_id
_entity_poly.type
_entity_poly.pdbx_seq_one_letter_code
_entity_poly.pdbx_strand_id
1 'polypeptide(L)' 'MHAFVESKGWYAPESPRPQTPKNLAISLVLEATEVLEHFQWREDIRDKEALASELADVLLYLMQIASISGIDL' A
#
# COMPACT_ATOMS: atom_id res chain seq x y z
N MET A 1 -1.94 6.87 8.48
CA MET A 1 -0.78 6.21 7.85
C MET A 1 0.39 6.08 8.81
N HIS A 2 1.08 7.16 9.22
CA HIS A 2 2.30 7.03 10.05
C HIS A 2 2.09 6.26 11.36
N ALA A 3 1.00 6.55 12.10
CA ALA A 3 0.67 5.81 13.32
C ALA A 3 0.50 4.29 13.09
N PHE A 4 -0.03 3.88 11.92
CA PHE A 4 -0.14 2.46 11.57
C PHE A 4 1.24 1.86 11.29
N VAL A 5 2.05 2.50 10.45
CA VAL A 5 3.40 2.02 10.10
C VAL A 5 4.31 1.95 11.33
N GLU A 6 4.18 2.93 12.23
CA GLU A 6 4.86 2.98 13.52
C GLU A 6 4.39 1.86 14.46
N SER A 7 3.08 1.60 14.55
CA SER A 7 2.54 0.48 15.35
C SER A 7 3.06 -0.89 14.90
N LYS A 8 3.42 -1.02 13.62
CA LYS A 8 4.04 -2.23 13.05
C LYS A 8 5.56 -2.29 13.30
N GLY A 9 6.16 -1.24 13.85
CA GLY A 9 7.60 -1.12 14.08
C GLY A 9 8.41 -0.93 12.79
N TRP A 10 7.78 -0.59 11.67
CA TRP A 10 8.45 -0.62 10.36
C TRP A 10 9.39 0.55 10.12
N TYR A 11 9.25 1.64 10.88
CA TYR A 11 10.18 2.76 10.86
C TYR A 11 11.47 2.51 11.66
N ALA A 12 11.56 1.40 12.41
CA ALA A 12 12.78 1.07 13.12
C ALA A 12 13.96 0.90 12.15
N PRO A 13 15.17 1.39 12.47
CA PRO A 13 16.34 1.24 11.60
C PRO A 13 16.65 -0.21 11.23
N GLU A 14 16.43 -1.14 12.16
CA GLU A 14 16.65 -2.59 11.99
C GLU A 14 15.38 -3.33 11.53
N SER A 15 14.37 -2.61 11.04
CA SER A 15 13.15 -3.21 10.51
C SER A 15 13.50 -4.16 9.36
N PRO A 16 13.00 -5.42 9.35
CA PRO A 16 13.13 -6.30 8.20
C PRO A 16 12.30 -5.81 7.00
N ARG A 17 11.47 -4.77 7.21
CA ARG A 17 10.65 -4.11 6.19
C ARG A 17 11.00 -2.62 6.15
N PRO A 18 12.18 -2.24 5.63
CA PRO A 18 12.58 -0.85 5.62
C PRO A 18 11.72 -0.05 4.64
N GLN A 19 11.17 1.07 5.10
CA GLN A 19 10.24 1.93 4.36
C GLN A 19 10.97 2.87 3.38
N THR A 20 11.88 2.32 2.56
CA THR A 20 12.61 3.09 1.54
C THR A 20 11.68 3.42 0.36
N PRO A 21 11.91 4.52 -0.40
CA PRO A 21 11.10 4.85 -1.57
C PRO A 21 10.97 3.69 -2.58
N LYS A 22 12.07 2.97 -2.81
CA LYS A 22 12.09 1.79 -3.68
C LYS A 22 11.16 0.69 -3.17
N ASN A 23 11.24 0.35 -1.88
CA ASN A 23 10.44 -0.74 -1.32
C ASN A 23 8.95 -0.39 -1.30
N LEU A 24 8.62 0.85 -0.93
CA LEU A 24 7.23 1.32 -0.94
C LEU A 24 6.65 1.36 -2.36
N ALA A 25 7.44 1.75 -3.36
CA ALA A 25 7.00 1.72 -4.76
C ALA A 25 6.75 0.29 -5.26
N ILE A 26 7.58 -0.67 -4.84
CA ILE A 26 7.33 -2.10 -5.12
C ILE A 26 6.03 -2.55 -4.45
N SER A 27 5.86 -2.27 -3.15
CA SER A 27 4.64 -2.61 -2.42
C SER A 27 3.39 -2.00 -3.07
N LEU A 28 3.43 -0.71 -3.45
CA LEU A 28 2.33 -0.05 -4.18
C LEU A 28 1.89 -0.84 -5.42
N VAL A 29 2.84 -1.34 -6.22
CA VAL A 29 2.53 -2.12 -7.41
C VAL A 29 1.97 -3.50 -7.05
N LEU A 30 2.48 -4.14 -6.00
CA LEU A 30 1.95 -5.42 -5.52
C LEU A 30 0.48 -5.28 -5.11
N GLU A 31 0.14 -4.29 -4.27
CA GLU A 31 -1.27 -4.10 -3.85
C GLU A 31 -2.15 -3.68 -5.04
N ALA A 32 -1.62 -2.91 -5.99
CA ALA A 32 -2.35 -2.58 -7.22
C ALA A 32 -2.62 -3.82 -8.08
N THR A 33 -1.74 -4.83 -8.05
CA THR A 33 -2.02 -6.11 -8.70
C THR A 33 -3.07 -6.94 -7.95
N GLU A 34 -3.16 -6.84 -6.63
CA GLU A 34 -4.25 -7.47 -5.85
C GLU A 34 -5.61 -6.85 -6.20
N VAL A 35 -5.68 -5.53 -6.44
CA VAL A 35 -6.87 -4.89 -7.02
C VAL A 35 -7.25 -5.52 -8.37
N LEU A 36 -6.29 -5.87 -9.23
CA LEU A 36 -6.58 -6.50 -10.53
C LEU A 36 -7.16 -7.92 -10.37
N GLU A 37 -6.81 -8.65 -9.30
CA GLU A 37 -7.33 -10.01 -9.07
C GLU A 37 -8.85 -10.02 -8.92
N HIS A 38 -9.44 -8.95 -8.37
CA HIS A 38 -10.90 -8.80 -8.30
C HIS A 38 -11.59 -8.77 -9.67
N PHE A 39 -10.85 -8.41 -10.72
CA PHE A 39 -11.38 -8.21 -12.08
C PHE A 39 -10.78 -9.15 -13.13
N GLN A 40 -9.87 -10.06 -12.75
CA GLN A 40 -9.07 -10.87 -13.69
C GLN A 40 -9.93 -11.62 -14.74
N TRP A 41 -11.11 -12.10 -14.33
CA TRP A 41 -12.00 -12.90 -15.18
C TRP A 41 -13.44 -12.37 -15.24
N ARG A 42 -13.68 -11.14 -14.76
CA ARG A 42 -15.04 -10.60 -14.60
C ARG A 42 -15.04 -9.09 -14.38
N GLU A 43 -16.18 -8.46 -14.63
CA GLU A 43 -16.35 -7.01 -14.46
C GLU A 43 -17.10 -6.62 -13.18
N ASP A 44 -17.85 -7.54 -12.56
CA ASP A 44 -18.65 -7.23 -11.38
C ASP A 44 -17.86 -7.38 -10.06
N ILE A 45 -18.14 -6.51 -9.09
CA ILE A 45 -17.52 -6.53 -7.77
C ILE A 45 -18.26 -7.53 -6.88
N ARG A 46 -17.65 -8.69 -6.63
CA ARG A 46 -18.22 -9.76 -5.78
C ARG A 46 -18.05 -9.52 -4.29
N ASP A 47 -16.86 -9.05 -3.92
CA ASP A 47 -16.45 -8.83 -2.54
C ASP A 47 -15.97 -7.38 -2.42
N LYS A 48 -16.86 -6.52 -1.94
CA LYS A 48 -16.59 -5.07 -1.85
C LYS A 48 -15.65 -4.78 -0.71
N GLU A 49 -15.73 -5.56 0.36
CA GLU A 49 -14.92 -5.44 1.55
C GLU A 49 -13.46 -5.79 1.24
N ALA A 50 -13.22 -6.90 0.53
CA ALA A 50 -11.88 -7.26 0.08
C ALA A 50 -11.32 -6.23 -0.92
N LEU A 51 -12.10 -5.82 -1.92
CA LEU A 51 -11.66 -4.77 -2.86
C LEU A 51 -11.34 -3.45 -2.14
N ALA A 52 -12.13 -3.07 -1.14
CA ALA A 52 -11.87 -1.88 -0.33
C ALA A 52 -10.58 -2.00 0.48
N SER A 53 -10.22 -3.21 0.93
CA SER A 53 -8.93 -3.48 1.59
C SER A 53 -7.77 -3.20 0.63
N GLU A 54 -7.79 -3.79 -0.57
CA GLU A 54 -6.69 -3.62 -1.53
C GLU A 54 -6.56 -2.16 -2.01
N LEU A 55 -7.68 -1.48 -2.21
CA LEU A 55 -7.68 -0.04 -2.52
C LEU A 55 -7.09 0.80 -1.37
N ALA A 56 -7.37 0.43 -0.12
CA ALA A 56 -6.80 1.11 1.04
C ALA A 56 -5.29 0.88 1.13
N ASP A 57 -4.81 -0.31 0.79
CA ASP A 57 -3.37 -0.64 0.78
C ASP A 57 -2.62 0.09 -0.35
N VAL A 58 -3.20 0.19 -1.55
CA VAL A 58 -2.69 1.06 -2.63
C VAL A 58 -2.58 2.51 -2.16
N LEU A 59 -3.65 3.06 -1.58
CA LEU A 59 -3.64 4.43 -1.05
C LEU A 59 -2.58 4.61 0.04
N LEU A 60 -2.44 3.64 0.93
CA LEU A 60 -1.47 3.67 2.02
C LEU A 60 -0.05 3.81 1.50
N TYR A 61 0.36 2.99 0.52
CA TYR A 61 1.71 3.08 -0.04
C TYR A 61 1.93 4.34 -0.88
N LEU A 62 0.91 4.79 -1.64
CA LEU A 62 0.99 6.06 -2.37
C LEU A 62 1.25 7.24 -1.44
N MET A 63 0.45 7.36 -0.37
CA MET A 63 0.61 8.43 0.62
C MET A 63 1.92 8.32 1.40
N GLN A 64 2.43 7.10 1.63
CA GLN A 64 3.75 6.90 2.24
C GLN A 64 4.88 7.44 1.34
N ILE A 65 4.86 7.11 0.06
CA ILE A 65 5.87 7.58 -0.90
C ILE A 65 5.85 9.11 -0.98
N ALA A 66 4.66 9.71 -1.09
CA ALA A 66 4.51 11.16 -1.13
C ALA A 66 5.11 11.82 0.13
N SER A 67 4.73 11.32 1.31
CA SER A 67 5.21 11.85 2.60
C SER A 67 6.73 11.77 2.75
N ILE A 68 7.35 10.62 2.51
CA ILE A 68 8.81 10.48 2.68
C ILE A 68 9.62 11.19 1.59
N SER A 69 8.99 11.50 0.45
CA SER A 69 9.62 12.24 -0.65
C SER A 69 9.37 13.74 -0.59
N GLY A 70 8.61 14.23 0.42
CA GLY A 70 8.29 15.65 0.56
C GLY A 70 7.36 16.18 -0.53
N ILE A 71 6.48 15.33 -1.07
CA ILE A 71 5.49 15.70 -2.09
C ILE A 71 4.14 15.94 -1.40
N ASP A 72 3.53 17.09 -1.68
CA ASP A 72 2.17 17.42 -1.27
C ASP A 72 1.19 16.90 -2.34
N LEU A 73 0.43 15.86 -1.98
CA LEU A 73 -0.49 15.13 -2.85
C LEU A 73 -1.91 15.21 -2.27
#